data_AF-A0A2H3JA29-F1
#
_entry.id   AF-A0A2H3JA29-F1
#
_cell.length_a   1.000
_cell.length_b   1.000
_cell.length_c   1.000
_cell.angle_alpha   90.00
_cell.angle_beta   90.00
_cell.angle_gamma   90.00
#
_symmetry.space_group_name_H-M   'P 1'
#
loop_
_entity.id
_entity.type
_entity.pdbx_description
1 polymer ?
#
loop_
_entity_poly.entity_id
_entity_poly.type
_entity_poly.pdbx_seq_one_letter_code
_entity_poly.pdbx_strand_id
1 'polypeptide(L)'
;MRSSLPSALTYVHSLSFFLLADSRSWEPGTAAEALTEALAPAFAVFANASIPPPASLLANVSYIWSNGTSGITATSTLYYNASALAPPLQIVYNAAANRSNATGPQPFIYVEGGAAGDLASLGVAFLLANWTGADEPPLNQPPVNVSTNETLNGKGKGMSHVRAIEEQLEYTLTVISHASDGAISHRIEQVQLWADSVYIVPPFLAHTSVL
;
A
#
# COMPACT_ATOMS: atom_id res chain seq x y z
N MET A 1 -2.27 22.66 36.11
CA MET A 1 -3.29 22.01 35.26
C MET A 1 -2.59 21.53 34.00
N ARG A 2 -2.30 20.22 33.92
CA ARG A 2 -1.63 19.59 32.76
C ARG A 2 -2.65 19.46 31.65
N SER A 3 -2.39 20.10 30.51
CA SER A 3 -3.17 19.93 29.28
C SER A 3 -3.05 18.48 28.81
N SER A 4 -4.18 17.77 28.77
CA SER A 4 -4.27 16.44 28.19
C SER A 4 -3.97 16.51 26.70
N LEU A 5 -2.90 15.87 26.27
CA LEU A 5 -2.63 15.62 24.85
C LEU A 5 -3.78 14.75 24.29
N PRO A 6 -4.28 15.05 23.08
CA PRO A 6 -5.33 14.26 22.45
C PRO A 6 -4.85 12.82 22.17
N SER A 7 -5.76 11.86 22.29
CA SER A 7 -5.49 10.42 22.13
C SER A 7 -5.25 10.06 20.66
N ALA A 8 -4.50 8.98 20.42
CA ALA A 8 -4.16 8.47 19.08
C ALA A 8 -5.40 8.28 18.17
N LEU A 9 -6.57 8.02 18.76
CA LEU A 9 -7.84 7.84 18.05
C LEU A 9 -8.34 9.12 17.36
N THR A 10 -8.04 10.30 17.91
CA THR A 10 -8.39 11.60 17.30
C THR A 10 -7.54 11.90 16.07
N TYR A 11 -6.33 11.35 15.99
CA TYR A 11 -5.46 11.47 14.82
C TYR A 11 -6.02 10.70 13.61
N VAL A 12 -6.60 9.53 13.85
CA VAL A 12 -7.10 8.64 12.78
C VAL A 12 -8.26 9.28 12.00
N HIS A 13 -9.21 9.93 12.67
CA HIS A 13 -10.33 10.61 11.99
C HIS A 13 -9.91 11.86 11.20
N SER A 14 -8.86 12.57 11.62
CA SER A 14 -8.33 13.71 10.86
C SER A 14 -7.52 13.27 9.63
N LEU A 15 -6.89 12.09 9.68
CA LEU A 15 -6.18 11.50 8.55
C LEU A 15 -7.11 10.86 7.53
N SER A 16 -8.29 10.37 7.93
CA SER A 16 -9.29 9.82 7.01
C SER A 16 -9.71 10.82 5.92
N PHE A 17 -9.70 12.13 6.20
CA PHE A 17 -10.03 13.16 5.21
C PHE A 17 -8.89 13.43 4.21
N PHE A 18 -7.64 13.17 4.59
CA PHE A 18 -6.47 13.32 3.70
C PHE A 18 -6.23 12.05 2.84
N LEU A 19 -6.70 10.88 3.30
CA LEU A 19 -6.41 9.58 2.68
C LEU A 19 -7.48 9.08 1.68
N LEU A 20 -8.62 9.76 1.57
CA LEU A 20 -9.75 9.32 0.73
C LEU A 20 -9.94 10.11 -0.57
N ALA A 21 -9.16 11.18 -0.84
CA ALA A 21 -9.60 12.20 -1.79
C ALA A 21 -8.69 12.54 -2.98
N ASP A 22 -7.40 12.17 -3.03
CA ASP A 22 -6.57 12.58 -4.17
C ASP A 22 -6.05 11.37 -4.95
N SER A 23 -6.76 11.06 -6.04
CA SER A 23 -6.37 10.17 -7.12
C SER A 23 -5.24 10.78 -7.94
N ARG A 24 -4.15 11.15 -7.28
CA ARG A 24 -2.94 11.72 -7.88
C ARG A 24 -1.82 10.68 -7.87
N SER A 25 -0.81 10.89 -8.69
CA SER A 25 0.09 9.84 -9.13
C SER A 25 1.00 9.28 -8.02
N TRP A 26 1.47 10.09 -7.07
CA TRP A 26 2.53 9.69 -6.10
C TRP A 26 2.11 9.83 -4.63
N GLU A 27 1.08 10.64 -4.36
CA GLU A 27 0.67 11.08 -3.03
C GLU A 27 0.24 9.92 -2.12
N PRO A 28 -0.53 8.91 -2.60
CA PRO A 28 -0.87 7.76 -1.77
C PRO A 28 0.37 6.95 -1.33
N GLY A 29 1.35 6.78 -2.21
CA GLY A 29 2.58 6.07 -1.90
C GLY A 29 3.45 6.84 -0.90
N THR A 30 3.61 8.15 -1.09
CA THR A 30 4.34 8.98 -0.13
C THR A 30 3.63 9.04 1.23
N ALA A 31 2.30 9.10 1.25
CA ALA A 31 1.55 9.03 2.49
C ALA A 31 1.77 7.69 3.20
N ALA A 32 1.78 6.57 2.47
CA ALA A 32 2.04 5.25 3.03
C ALA A 32 3.45 5.14 3.62
N GLU A 33 4.47 5.66 2.93
CA GLU A 33 5.85 5.67 3.44
C GLU A 33 5.97 6.55 4.69
N ALA A 34 5.46 7.78 4.65
CA ALA A 34 5.50 8.70 5.77
C ALA A 34 4.76 8.16 7.00
N LEU A 35 3.62 7.48 6.81
CA LEU A 35 2.89 6.83 7.90
C LEU A 35 3.64 5.62 8.45
N THR A 36 4.31 4.85 7.59
CA THR A 36 5.15 3.73 8.01
C THR A 36 6.32 4.23 8.85
N GLU A 37 7.04 5.27 8.41
CA GLU A 37 8.12 5.89 9.17
C GLU A 37 7.65 6.47 10.52
N ALA A 38 6.51 7.16 10.53
CA ALA A 38 6.01 7.84 11.73
C ALA A 38 5.45 6.88 12.78
N LEU A 39 4.76 5.83 12.36
CA LEU A 39 4.00 4.95 13.25
C LEU A 39 4.70 3.61 13.48
N ALA A 40 5.37 3.10 12.45
CA ALA A 40 5.96 1.77 12.41
C ALA A 40 7.41 1.80 11.88
N PRO A 41 8.33 2.63 12.44
CA PRO A 41 9.66 2.89 11.88
C PRO A 41 10.54 1.64 11.71
N ALA A 42 10.22 0.54 12.39
CA ALA A 42 10.91 -0.74 12.21
C ALA A 42 10.60 -1.44 10.87
N PHE A 43 9.60 -0.95 10.13
CA PHE A 43 9.19 -1.42 8.80
C PHE A 43 9.52 -0.43 7.68
N ALA A 44 10.06 0.75 8.01
CA ALA A 44 10.43 1.76 7.02
C ALA A 44 11.57 1.26 6.12
N VAL A 45 11.66 1.79 4.90
CA VAL A 45 12.71 1.43 3.92
C VAL A 45 14.12 1.59 4.49
N PHE A 46 14.33 2.62 5.32
CA PHE A 46 15.64 2.93 5.90
C PHE A 46 15.86 2.34 7.30
N ALA A 47 14.95 1.47 7.77
CA ALA A 47 15.11 0.79 9.04
C ALA A 47 16.33 -0.15 8.98
N ASN A 48 17.10 -0.20 10.08
CA ASN A 48 18.12 -1.23 10.26
C ASN A 48 17.44 -2.55 10.68
N ALA A 49 16.66 -3.13 9.76
CA ALA A 49 15.87 -4.32 9.94
C ALA A 49 16.01 -5.25 8.73
N SER A 50 15.80 -6.56 8.94
CA SER A 50 15.79 -7.53 7.85
C SER A 50 14.54 -7.39 6.99
N ILE A 51 14.72 -7.57 5.68
CA ILE A 51 13.64 -7.63 4.68
C ILE A 51 13.67 -9.04 4.07
N PRO A 52 12.53 -9.76 4.02
CA PRO A 52 11.22 -9.32 4.49
C PRO A 52 11.18 -9.31 6.03
N PRO A 53 10.32 -8.48 6.64
CA PRO A 53 10.04 -8.63 8.07
C PRO A 53 9.52 -10.04 8.34
N PRO A 54 9.75 -10.62 9.53
CA PRO A 54 9.27 -11.96 9.86
C PRO A 54 7.77 -12.10 9.57
N ALA A 55 7.40 -13.05 8.68
CA ALA A 55 6.01 -13.28 8.26
C ALA A 55 5.07 -13.64 9.41
N SER A 56 5.62 -14.18 10.51
CA SER A 56 4.89 -14.42 11.75
C SER A 56 4.92 -13.16 12.63
N LEU A 57 3.98 -12.26 12.39
CA LEU A 57 3.53 -11.34 13.43
C LEU A 57 3.01 -12.20 14.58
N LEU A 58 3.68 -12.23 15.73
CA LEU A 58 3.07 -12.87 16.89
C LEU A 58 1.92 -12.00 17.35
N ALA A 59 0.73 -12.45 16.96
CA ALA A 59 -0.54 -11.82 17.10
C ALA A 59 -0.81 -11.46 18.57
N ASN A 60 -0.62 -10.19 18.90
CA ASN A 60 -1.32 -9.53 20.00
C ASN A 60 -1.80 -8.15 19.55
N VAL A 61 -2.26 -8.07 18.30
CA VAL A 61 -2.89 -6.88 17.73
C VAL A 61 -4.25 -7.32 17.19
N SER A 62 -5.32 -6.88 17.85
CA SER A 62 -6.66 -6.94 17.29
C SER A 62 -6.84 -5.71 16.40
N TYR A 63 -7.03 -5.93 15.10
CA TYR A 63 -7.53 -4.89 14.21
C TYR A 63 -9.04 -4.81 14.37
N ILE A 64 -9.54 -3.66 14.84
CA ILE A 64 -10.96 -3.34 14.72
C ILE A 64 -11.09 -2.51 13.44
N TRP A 65 -11.39 -3.19 12.35
CA TRP A 65 -11.87 -2.53 11.14
C TRP A 65 -13.22 -1.89 11.45
N SER A 66 -13.54 -0.79 10.77
CA SER A 66 -14.82 -0.07 10.92
C SER A 66 -16.06 -0.93 10.61
N ASN A 67 -15.88 -2.18 10.15
CA ASN A 67 -16.92 -3.19 9.93
C ASN A 67 -17.17 -4.15 11.13
N GLY A 68 -16.44 -4.00 12.24
CA GLY A 68 -16.71 -4.71 13.49
C GLY A 68 -16.28 -6.18 13.56
N THR A 69 -15.55 -6.71 12.57
CA THR A 69 -15.01 -8.09 12.66
C THR A 69 -13.75 -8.10 13.52
N SER A 70 -13.66 -9.00 14.51
CA SER A 70 -12.48 -9.20 15.35
C SER A 70 -12.18 -10.69 15.55
N GLY A 71 -10.90 -11.07 15.49
CA GLY A 71 -10.45 -12.39 15.90
C GLY A 71 -8.93 -12.51 16.11
N ILE A 72 -8.55 -13.12 17.25
CA ILE A 72 -7.59 -14.23 17.48
C ILE A 72 -6.96 -14.12 18.90
N THR A 73 -6.83 -15.28 19.55
CA THR A 73 -6.25 -15.53 20.89
C THR A 73 -4.90 -16.25 20.76
N ALA A 74 -3.77 -15.67 21.22
CA ALA A 74 -2.60 -16.30 21.90
C ALA A 74 -1.21 -15.65 21.65
N THR A 75 -0.32 -15.89 22.61
CA THR A 75 0.94 -15.21 23.04
C THR A 75 2.22 -15.34 22.17
N SER A 76 2.80 -14.16 21.84
CA SER A 76 4.19 -13.68 21.63
C SER A 76 5.42 -14.61 21.48
N THR A 77 6.32 -14.27 20.53
CA THR A 77 7.74 -13.84 20.75
C THR A 77 8.37 -13.18 19.50
N LEU A 78 8.10 -11.88 19.26
CA LEU A 78 8.80 -10.87 18.41
C LEU A 78 7.79 -9.72 18.17
N TYR A 79 7.94 -8.60 18.87
CA TYR A 79 6.94 -7.53 18.96
C TYR A 79 7.14 -6.46 17.88
N TYR A 80 6.55 -6.67 16.71
CA TYR A 80 6.18 -5.54 15.87
C TYR A 80 4.76 -5.10 16.24
N ASN A 81 4.55 -3.81 16.53
CA ASN A 81 3.20 -3.29 16.72
C ASN A 81 2.51 -3.18 15.36
N ALA A 82 1.95 -4.28 14.90
CA ALA A 82 1.29 -4.36 13.60
C ALA A 82 0.08 -3.41 13.49
N SER A 83 -0.53 -2.98 14.62
CA SER A 83 -1.58 -1.95 14.62
C SER A 83 -1.09 -0.63 14.04
N ALA A 84 0.21 -0.35 14.19
CA ALA A 84 0.82 0.87 13.68
C ALA A 84 0.92 0.87 12.15
N LEU A 85 0.88 -0.31 11.50
CA LEU A 85 0.77 -0.44 10.05
C LEU A 85 -0.67 -0.29 9.55
N ALA A 86 -1.69 -0.22 10.41
CA ALA A 86 -3.07 -0.15 9.95
C ALA A 86 -3.32 1.04 8.97
N PRO A 87 -2.79 2.25 9.19
CA PRO A 87 -2.96 3.34 8.23
C PRO A 87 -2.34 3.08 6.84
N PRO A 88 -1.05 2.72 6.69
CA PRO A 88 -0.49 2.41 5.36
C PRO A 88 -1.14 1.17 4.72
N LEU A 89 -1.52 0.15 5.50
CA LEU A 89 -2.23 -1.02 4.98
C LEU A 89 -3.63 -0.68 4.46
N GLN A 90 -4.32 0.28 5.07
CA GLN A 90 -5.61 0.75 4.58
C GLN A 90 -5.49 1.45 3.21
N ILE A 91 -4.40 2.17 2.96
CA ILE A 91 -4.11 2.79 1.65
C ILE A 91 -3.97 1.69 0.59
N VAL A 92 -3.18 0.66 0.90
CA VAL A 92 -2.97 -0.50 0.02
C VAL A 92 -4.29 -1.22 -0.28
N TYR A 93 -5.09 -1.50 0.76
CA TYR A 93 -6.40 -2.13 0.60
C TYR A 93 -7.29 -1.31 -0.34
N ASN A 94 -7.34 0.02 -0.17
CA ASN A 94 -8.14 0.90 -1.02
C ASN A 94 -7.63 0.95 -2.46
N ALA A 95 -6.31 0.97 -2.67
CA ALA A 95 -5.70 0.92 -4.00
C ALA A 95 -6.05 -0.40 -4.70
N ALA A 96 -5.87 -1.53 -4.01
CA ALA A 96 -6.20 -2.86 -4.53
C ALA A 96 -7.71 -3.04 -4.79
N ALA A 97 -8.58 -2.43 -3.99
CA ALA A 97 -10.03 -2.50 -4.15
C ALA A 97 -10.54 -1.73 -5.38
N ASN A 98 -9.85 -0.63 -5.73
CA ASN A 98 -10.21 0.26 -6.83
C ASN A 98 -9.46 -0.06 -8.13
N ARG A 99 -8.52 -1.00 -8.10
CA ARG A 99 -7.75 -1.42 -9.27
C ARG A 99 -8.65 -2.04 -10.34
N SER A 100 -8.26 -1.91 -11.60
CA SER A 100 -8.94 -2.59 -12.70
C SER A 100 -8.79 -4.10 -12.56
N ASN A 101 -9.84 -4.85 -12.87
CA ASN A 101 -9.79 -6.31 -12.92
C ASN A 101 -9.25 -6.83 -14.27
N ALA A 102 -8.60 -5.97 -15.06
CA ALA A 102 -7.84 -6.41 -16.23
C ALA A 102 -6.70 -7.34 -15.79
N THR A 103 -6.34 -8.30 -16.63
CA THR A 103 -5.18 -9.17 -16.43
C THR A 103 -3.99 -8.62 -17.21
N GLY A 104 -2.80 -8.66 -16.61
CA GLY A 104 -1.54 -8.28 -17.25
C GLY A 104 -0.93 -6.98 -16.70
N PRO A 105 0.14 -6.49 -17.33
CA PRO A 105 0.93 -5.37 -16.85
C PRO A 105 0.08 -4.10 -16.68
N GLN A 106 -0.09 -3.65 -15.44
CA GLN A 106 -0.80 -2.41 -15.14
C GLN A 106 -0.32 -1.84 -13.81
N PRO A 107 -0.46 -0.52 -13.62
CA PRO A 107 -0.01 0.10 -12.39
C PRO A 107 -0.95 -0.16 -11.20
N PHE A 108 -0.46 0.09 -9.98
CA PHE A 108 -1.26 0.03 -8.74
C PHE A 108 -2.49 0.93 -8.80
N ILE A 109 -2.30 2.14 -9.31
CA ILE A 109 -3.36 3.11 -9.57
C ILE A 109 -3.12 3.66 -10.97
N TYR A 110 -4.17 3.83 -11.77
CA TYR A 110 -4.07 4.49 -13.06
C TYR A 110 -4.38 5.98 -12.90
N VAL A 111 -3.47 6.84 -13.36
CA VAL A 111 -3.64 8.30 -13.39
C VAL A 111 -3.40 8.78 -14.82
N GLU A 112 -4.43 9.33 -15.45
CA GLU A 112 -4.33 9.89 -16.81
C GLU A 112 -3.36 11.07 -16.82
N GLY A 113 -2.35 11.03 -17.70
CA GLY A 113 -1.29 12.04 -17.76
C GLY A 113 -0.39 12.09 -16.52
N GLY A 114 -0.50 11.11 -15.62
CA GLY A 114 0.39 10.94 -14.47
C GLY A 114 1.81 10.56 -14.89
N ALA A 115 2.76 10.64 -13.96
CA ALA A 115 4.08 10.06 -14.20
C ALA A 115 4.04 8.54 -13.96
N ALA A 116 4.69 7.80 -14.84
CA ALA A 116 4.71 6.34 -14.83
C ALA A 116 5.47 5.81 -13.60
N GLY A 117 6.54 6.52 -13.21
CA GLY A 117 7.38 6.17 -12.08
C GLY A 117 6.70 6.36 -10.74
N ASP A 118 5.81 7.35 -10.62
CA ASP A 118 5.10 7.67 -9.37
C ASP A 118 4.31 6.49 -8.81
N LEU A 119 3.76 5.66 -9.69
CA LEU A 119 2.87 4.55 -9.33
C LEU A 119 3.62 3.50 -8.51
N ALA A 120 4.93 3.35 -8.71
CA ALA A 120 5.78 2.45 -7.92
C ALA A 120 5.98 2.92 -6.46
N SER A 121 5.61 4.15 -6.10
CA SER A 121 5.73 4.67 -4.72
C SER A 121 4.86 3.91 -3.72
N LEU A 122 3.78 3.26 -4.18
CA LEU A 122 2.97 2.36 -3.35
C LEU A 122 3.63 0.98 -3.14
N GLY A 123 4.69 0.67 -3.87
CA GLY A 123 5.26 -0.67 -3.95
C GLY A 123 5.70 -1.23 -2.62
N VAL A 124 6.44 -0.46 -1.82
CA VAL A 124 6.91 -0.89 -0.50
C VAL A 124 5.73 -1.18 0.44
N ALA A 125 4.68 -0.36 0.40
CA ALA A 125 3.49 -0.58 1.21
C ALA A 125 2.75 -1.87 0.80
N PHE A 126 2.62 -2.14 -0.51
CA PHE A 126 2.06 -3.40 -1.00
C PHE A 126 2.90 -4.61 -0.59
N LEU A 127 4.22 -4.52 -0.66
CA LEU A 127 5.14 -5.55 -0.18
C LEU A 127 4.97 -5.82 1.31
N LEU A 128 4.88 -4.77 2.13
CA LEU A 128 4.58 -4.88 3.56
C LEU A 128 3.23 -5.55 3.80
N ALA A 129 2.19 -5.20 3.05
CA ALA A 129 0.88 -5.83 3.14
C ALA A 129 0.94 -7.34 2.83
N ASN A 130 1.69 -7.71 1.79
CA ASN A 130 1.93 -9.10 1.42
C ASN A 130 2.71 -9.86 2.52
N TRP A 131 3.83 -9.31 2.98
CA TRP A 131 4.68 -9.96 4.00
C TRP A 131 4.02 -10.09 5.37
N THR A 132 3.11 -9.17 5.71
CA THR A 132 2.39 -9.17 7.00
C THR A 132 1.07 -9.92 6.96
N GLY A 133 0.64 -10.41 5.79
CA GLY A 133 -0.64 -11.10 5.63
C GLY A 133 -1.84 -10.19 5.88
N ALA A 134 -1.76 -8.93 5.44
CA ALA A 134 -2.85 -7.97 5.58
C ALA A 134 -4.10 -8.42 4.79
N ASP A 135 -5.27 -7.96 5.24
CA ASP A 135 -6.54 -8.28 4.58
C ASP A 135 -6.55 -7.79 3.12
N GLU A 136 -7.08 -8.63 2.22
CA GLU A 136 -7.19 -8.33 0.80
C GLU A 136 -8.64 -8.00 0.41
N PRO A 137 -8.87 -7.04 -0.51
CA PRO A 137 -10.20 -6.77 -1.00
C PRO A 137 -10.69 -7.94 -1.86
N PRO A 138 -11.94 -8.42 -1.67
CA PRO A 138 -12.39 -9.62 -2.33
C PRO A 138 -12.61 -9.40 -3.83
N LEU A 139 -12.06 -10.30 -4.65
CA LEU A 139 -12.32 -10.34 -6.08
C LEU A 139 -13.67 -11.01 -6.36
N ASN A 140 -14.46 -10.44 -7.28
CA ASN A 140 -15.76 -10.96 -7.73
C ASN A 140 -16.83 -11.14 -6.64
N GLN A 141 -16.63 -10.60 -5.45
CA GLN A 141 -17.67 -10.57 -4.40
C GLN A 141 -18.36 -9.20 -4.41
N PRO A 142 -19.69 -9.14 -4.29
CA PRO A 142 -20.38 -7.87 -4.24
C PRO A 142 -19.85 -7.01 -3.07
N PRO A 143 -19.57 -5.71 -3.29
CA PRO A 143 -19.11 -4.85 -2.21
C PRO A 143 -20.18 -4.77 -1.11
N VAL A 144 -19.75 -4.66 0.15
CA VAL A 144 -20.67 -4.43 1.28
C VAL A 144 -20.49 -3.00 1.76
N ASN A 145 -21.59 -2.28 1.91
CA ASN A 145 -21.57 -0.97 2.55
C ASN A 145 -21.24 -1.14 4.04
N VAL A 146 -20.08 -0.63 4.47
CA VAL A 146 -19.59 -0.79 5.85
C VAL A 146 -20.45 -0.06 6.90
N SER A 147 -21.25 0.94 6.51
CA SER A 147 -22.13 1.65 7.46
C SER A 147 -23.53 1.06 7.56
N THR A 148 -24.05 0.45 6.48
CA THR A 148 -25.41 -0.13 6.43
C THR A 148 -25.42 -1.65 6.44
N ASN A 149 -24.27 -2.30 6.27
CA ASN A 149 -24.10 -3.74 6.08
C ASN A 149 -24.92 -4.30 4.89
N GLU A 150 -25.22 -3.45 3.92
CA GLU A 150 -25.96 -3.82 2.71
C GLU A 150 -25.03 -4.26 1.60
N THR A 151 -25.39 -5.34 0.91
CA THR A 151 -24.71 -5.79 -0.31
C THR A 151 -25.03 -4.84 -1.46
N LEU A 152 -23.99 -4.18 -1.99
CA LEU A 152 -24.09 -3.29 -3.13
C LEU A 152 -24.12 -4.07 -4.45
N ASN A 153 -24.82 -3.54 -5.44
CA ASN A 153 -24.85 -4.11 -6.78
C ASN A 153 -23.47 -3.97 -7.46
N GLY A 154 -22.96 -5.08 -7.99
CA GLY A 154 -21.69 -5.14 -8.71
C GLY A 154 -20.87 -6.36 -8.32
N LYS A 155 -19.82 -6.64 -9.10
CA LYS A 155 -18.75 -7.56 -8.70
C LYS A 155 -17.61 -6.71 -8.16
N GLY A 156 -17.13 -7.02 -6.96
CA GLY A 156 -15.91 -6.42 -6.40
C GLY A 156 -14.74 -6.62 -7.36
N LYS A 157 -13.94 -5.57 -7.51
CA LYS A 157 -12.77 -5.56 -8.39
C LYS A 157 -11.46 -5.74 -7.61
N GLY A 158 -11.56 -6.19 -6.36
CA GLY A 158 -10.41 -6.38 -5.47
C GLY A 158 -9.35 -7.31 -6.07
N MET A 159 -8.10 -7.04 -5.74
CA MET A 159 -6.95 -7.78 -6.22
C MET A 159 -6.06 -8.20 -5.05
N SER A 160 -5.45 -9.39 -5.13
CA SER A 160 -4.47 -9.80 -4.12
C SER A 160 -3.22 -8.92 -4.17
N HIS A 161 -2.55 -8.76 -3.04
CA HIS A 161 -1.35 -7.93 -2.93
C HIS A 161 -0.26 -8.44 -3.86
N VAL A 162 -0.01 -9.76 -3.84
CA VAL A 162 1.00 -10.39 -4.71
C VAL A 162 0.74 -10.12 -6.19
N ARG A 163 -0.51 -10.29 -6.66
CA ARG A 163 -0.86 -10.04 -8.06
C ARG A 163 -0.67 -8.58 -8.43
N ALA A 164 -1.09 -7.67 -7.55
CA ALA A 164 -0.93 -6.25 -7.79
C ALA A 164 0.56 -5.84 -7.90
N ILE A 165 1.43 -6.45 -7.08
CA ILE A 165 2.88 -6.23 -7.12
C ILE A 165 3.49 -6.78 -8.40
N GLU A 166 3.17 -8.02 -8.77
CA GLU A 166 3.69 -8.65 -9.99
C GLU A 166 3.32 -7.85 -11.24
N GLU A 167 2.05 -7.48 -11.38
CA GLU A 167 1.58 -6.71 -12.52
C GLU A 167 2.15 -5.28 -12.56
N GLN A 168 2.39 -4.63 -11.40
CA GLN A 168 3.11 -3.33 -11.36
C GLN A 168 4.58 -3.50 -11.73
N LEU A 169 5.24 -4.54 -11.25
CA LEU A 169 6.64 -4.83 -11.57
C LEU A 169 6.80 -5.04 -13.08
N GLU A 170 5.94 -5.88 -13.66
CA GLU A 170 5.93 -6.13 -15.10
C GLU A 170 5.60 -4.85 -15.88
N TYR A 171 4.63 -4.05 -15.42
CA TYR A 171 4.33 -2.74 -16.01
C TYR A 171 5.57 -1.83 -16.03
N THR A 172 6.28 -1.76 -14.90
CA THR A 172 7.46 -0.91 -14.73
C THR A 172 8.60 -1.33 -15.66
N LEU A 173 8.81 -2.64 -15.82
CA LEU A 173 9.94 -3.18 -16.59
C LEU A 173 9.65 -3.33 -18.09
N THR A 174 8.39 -3.51 -18.48
CA THR A 174 8.05 -3.92 -19.85
C THR A 174 7.14 -2.93 -20.59
N VAL A 175 6.36 -2.11 -19.89
CA VAL A 175 5.42 -1.15 -20.49
C VAL A 175 5.97 0.26 -20.50
N ILE A 176 6.64 0.68 -19.42
CA ILE A 176 7.25 2.01 -19.34
C ILE A 176 8.40 2.13 -20.35
N SER A 177 8.48 3.27 -21.03
CA SER A 177 9.57 3.55 -21.97
C SER A 177 10.93 3.60 -21.27
N HIS A 178 12.00 3.25 -22.00
CA HIS A 178 13.36 3.27 -21.48
C HIS A 178 14.24 4.20 -22.33
N ALA A 179 15.19 4.87 -21.69
CA ALA A 179 16.26 5.57 -22.39
C ALA A 179 17.20 4.57 -23.11
N SER A 180 18.03 5.07 -24.02
CA SER A 180 18.94 4.24 -24.83
C SER A 180 19.96 3.44 -24.01
N ASP A 181 20.23 3.86 -22.78
CA ASP A 181 21.12 3.20 -21.81
C ASP A 181 20.36 2.25 -20.85
N GLY A 182 19.05 2.10 -21.02
CA GLY A 182 18.20 1.25 -20.19
C GLY A 182 17.62 1.95 -18.95
N ALA A 183 17.80 3.26 -18.76
CA ALA A 183 17.14 3.96 -17.66
C ALA A 183 15.62 3.99 -17.83
N ILE A 184 14.87 3.61 -16.79
CA ILE A 184 13.40 3.61 -16.79
C ILE A 184 12.91 5.07 -16.83
N SER A 185 12.04 5.37 -17.79
CA SER A 185 11.43 6.69 -17.93
C SER A 185 10.44 6.97 -16.80
N HIS A 186 10.36 8.22 -16.39
CA HIS A 186 9.33 8.72 -15.49
C HIS A 186 8.01 9.01 -16.22
N ARG A 187 7.98 8.95 -17.56
CA ARG A 187 6.80 9.16 -18.42
C ARG A 187 6.60 8.00 -19.41
N ILE A 188 5.34 7.77 -19.80
CA ILE A 188 4.99 6.68 -20.72
C ILE A 188 5.13 7.14 -22.17
N GLU A 189 4.75 8.39 -22.46
CA GLU A 189 4.58 8.93 -23.81
C GLU A 189 5.91 9.35 -24.45
N GLN A 190 6.90 9.70 -23.62
CA GLN A 190 8.23 10.10 -24.04
C GLN A 190 9.23 9.82 -22.91
N VAL A 191 10.49 9.60 -23.28
CA VAL A 191 11.54 9.37 -22.30
C VAL A 191 11.80 10.67 -21.52
N GLN A 192 11.59 10.63 -20.21
CA GLN A 192 11.95 11.70 -19.28
C GLN A 192 12.58 11.11 -18.02
N LEU A 193 13.73 11.62 -17.61
CA LEU A 193 14.43 11.16 -16.42
C LEU A 193 14.31 12.22 -15.33
N TRP A 194 13.64 11.87 -14.24
CA TRP A 194 13.39 12.78 -13.12
C TRP A 194 14.11 12.23 -11.88
N ALA A 195 14.66 13.14 -11.07
CA ALA A 195 15.50 12.76 -9.93
C ALA A 195 14.71 12.10 -8.79
N ASP A 196 13.44 12.43 -8.65
CA ASP A 196 12.52 11.79 -7.69
C ASP A 196 12.35 10.29 -7.95
N SER A 197 12.43 9.85 -9.21
CA SER A 197 12.35 8.44 -9.61
C SER A 197 13.37 7.58 -8.87
N VAL A 198 14.55 8.11 -8.51
CA VAL A 198 15.61 7.40 -7.77
C VAL A 198 15.14 6.94 -6.38
N TYR A 199 14.21 7.68 -5.75
CA TYR A 199 13.65 7.34 -4.45
C TYR A 199 12.36 6.52 -4.54
N ILE A 200 11.82 6.31 -5.74
CA ILE A 200 10.53 5.63 -5.94
C ILE A 200 10.73 4.26 -6.59
N VAL A 201 11.31 4.23 -7.80
CA VAL A 201 11.39 3.02 -8.61
C VAL A 201 12.47 2.06 -8.10
N PRO A 202 13.74 2.47 -7.86
CA PRO A 202 14.77 1.55 -7.40
C PRO A 202 14.46 0.86 -6.06
N PRO A 203 13.94 1.54 -5.01
CA PRO A 203 13.55 0.85 -3.78
C PRO A 203 12.48 -0.20 -4.01
N PHE A 204 11.44 0.11 -4.81
CA PHE A 204 10.42 -0.86 -5.18
C PHE A 204 11.02 -2.10 -5.85
N LEU A 205 11.82 -1.91 -6.91
CA LEU A 205 12.47 -3.01 -7.62
C LEU A 205 13.35 -3.86 -6.69
N ALA A 206 14.15 -3.22 -5.84
CA ALA A 206 15.01 -3.91 -4.88
C ALA A 206 14.20 -4.79 -3.93
N HIS A 207 13.09 -4.30 -3.38
CA HIS A 207 12.28 -5.06 -2.43
C HIS A 207 11.48 -6.19 -3.11
N THR A 208 11.08 -6.01 -4.38
CA THR A 208 10.42 -7.09 -5.14
C THR A 208 11.32 -8.28 -5.44
N SER A 209 12.65 -8.15 -5.33
CA SER A 209 13.56 -9.29 -5.47
C SER A 209 13.49 -10.31 -4.32
N VAL A 210 12.81 -9.93 -3.23
CA VAL A 210 12.67 -10.71 -1.99
C VAL A 210 11.25 -11.25 -1.81
N LEU A 211 10.46 -11.27 -2.90
CA LEU A 211 9.09 -11.77 -2.94
C LEU A 211 9.03 -13.30 -3.08
#